data_AF-A0A2R4TM40-F1
#
_entry.id   AF-A0A2R4TM40-F1
#
_cell.length_a   1.000
_cell.length_b   1.000
_cell.length_c   1.000
_cell.angle_alpha   90.00
_cell.angle_beta   90.00
_cell.angle_gamma   90.00
#
_symmetry.space_group_name_H-M   'P 1'
#
loop_
_entity.id
_entity.type
_entity.pdbx_description
1 polymer ?
#
loop_
_entity_poly.entity_id
_entity_poly.type
_entity_poly.pdbx_seq_one_letter_code
_entity_poly.pdbx_strand_id
1 'polypeptide(L)'
;MLKQQYLREEQPSTERFYRMSDLANIPERPARIHQYKSGINKGKTRVIGERQASKGLIGVSEKTLWEWVRKGEFPQPIKLSPTITVWRATDIAEWMKSKEMECSK
;
A
#
# COMPACT_ATOMS: atom_id res chain seq x y z
N MET A 1 -8.63 -53.14 -7.30
CA MET A 1 -8.05 -52.07 -6.44
C MET A 1 -8.28 -50.74 -7.14
N LEU A 2 -9.27 -49.96 -6.72
CA LEU A 2 -9.56 -48.64 -7.29
C LEU A 2 -8.97 -47.57 -6.37
N LYS A 3 -7.90 -46.90 -6.81
CA LYS A 3 -7.37 -45.71 -6.14
C LYS A 3 -8.38 -44.58 -6.33
N GLN A 4 -9.11 -44.27 -5.27
CA GLN A 4 -9.91 -43.06 -5.20
C GLN A 4 -8.99 -41.85 -5.34
N GLN A 5 -9.12 -41.16 -6.48
CA GLN A 5 -8.53 -39.85 -6.69
C GLN A 5 -9.40 -38.87 -5.91
N TYR A 6 -8.91 -38.40 -4.76
CA TYR A 6 -9.54 -37.32 -4.03
C TYR A 6 -9.52 -36.07 -4.91
N LEU A 7 -10.69 -35.62 -5.34
CA LEU A 7 -10.91 -34.25 -5.79
C LEU A 7 -10.39 -33.35 -4.67
N ARG A 8 -9.34 -32.57 -4.98
CA ARG A 8 -8.91 -31.46 -4.12
C ARG A 8 -10.02 -30.43 -4.21
N GLU A 9 -10.95 -30.46 -3.28
CA GLU A 9 -11.91 -29.37 -3.09
C GLU A 9 -11.10 -28.11 -2.81
N GLU A 10 -11.01 -27.24 -3.82
CA GLU A 10 -10.52 -25.89 -3.67
C GLU A 10 -11.44 -25.21 -2.67
N GLN A 11 -10.98 -25.11 -1.43
CA GLN A 11 -11.67 -24.40 -0.37
C GLN A 11 -12.04 -23.01 -0.90
N PRO A 12 -13.30 -22.55 -0.77
CA PRO A 12 -13.69 -21.24 -1.22
C PRO A 12 -12.74 -20.25 -0.55
N SER A 13 -11.89 -19.63 -1.36
CA SER A 13 -10.81 -18.76 -0.89
C SER A 13 -11.43 -17.78 0.08
N THR A 14 -11.02 -17.82 1.35
CA THR A 14 -11.48 -16.85 2.34
C THR A 14 -11.23 -15.47 1.75
N GLU A 15 -12.31 -14.75 1.46
CA GLU A 15 -12.23 -13.47 0.79
C GLU A 15 -11.36 -12.54 1.64
N ARG A 16 -10.21 -12.17 1.09
CA ARG A 16 -9.19 -11.47 1.87
C ARG A 16 -9.53 -9.98 1.92
N PHE A 17 -9.51 -9.43 3.12
CA PHE A 17 -9.70 -8.01 3.35
C PHE A 17 -8.36 -7.36 3.67
N TYR A 18 -8.15 -6.16 3.14
CA TYR A 18 -6.98 -5.34 3.43
C TYR A 18 -7.40 -4.09 4.20
N ARG A 19 -6.62 -3.72 5.21
CA ARG A 19 -6.76 -2.41 5.84
C ARG A 19 -5.85 -1.39 5.16
N MET A 20 -6.04 -0.14 5.52
CA MET A 20 -5.20 0.95 5.03
C MET A 20 -3.72 0.67 5.26
N SER A 21 -3.35 0.12 6.43
CA SER A 21 -1.97 -0.22 6.77
C SER A 21 -1.35 -1.34 5.92
N ASP A 22 -2.17 -2.19 5.29
CA ASP A 22 -1.70 -3.27 4.41
C ASP A 22 -1.51 -2.76 2.96
N LEU A 23 -2.30 -1.75 2.57
CA LEU A 23 -2.31 -1.17 1.21
C LEU A 23 -1.30 -0.03 1.07
N ALA A 24 -1.38 0.92 1.99
CA ALA A 24 -0.57 2.11 2.01
C ALA A 24 0.73 1.86 2.75
N ASN A 25 1.83 2.28 2.13
CA ASN A 25 3.15 2.19 2.70
C ASN A 25 3.95 3.45 2.37
N ILE A 26 4.84 3.81 3.28
CA ILE A 26 5.73 4.94 3.11
C ILE A 26 6.86 4.47 2.17
N PRO A 27 7.00 5.04 0.96
CA PRO A 27 8.11 4.69 0.09
C PRO A 27 9.44 5.07 0.75
N GLU A 28 10.53 4.38 0.39
CA GLU A 28 11.87 4.72 0.88
C GLU A 28 12.15 6.20 0.61
N ARG A 29 12.42 6.97 1.67
CA ARG A 29 12.87 8.35 1.51
C ARG A 29 14.36 8.40 1.81
N PRO A 30 15.20 8.68 0.79
CA PRO A 30 16.62 8.83 1.02
C PRO A 30 16.87 10.03 1.94
N ALA A 31 17.85 9.89 2.82
CA ALA A 31 18.16 10.92 3.79
C ALA A 31 18.61 12.21 3.08
N ARG A 32 18.07 13.37 3.52
CA ARG A 32 18.54 14.67 3.03
C ARG A 32 19.62 15.19 3.97
N ILE A 33 20.77 15.48 3.39
CA ILE A 33 21.94 16.03 4.07
C ILE A 33 21.77 17.55 4.19
N HIS A 34 21.63 18.06 5.42
CA HIS A 34 21.63 19.50 5.67
C HIS A 34 23.02 19.95 6.14
N GLN A 35 23.68 20.79 5.34
CA GLN A 35 24.96 21.40 5.68
C GLN A 35 24.72 22.79 6.27
N TYR A 36 25.18 23.00 7.51
CA TYR A 36 25.09 24.32 8.15
C TYR A 36 26.14 25.27 7.56
N LYS A 37 25.67 26.41 7.05
CA LYS A 37 26.48 27.36 6.28
C LYS A 37 27.19 28.44 7.14
N SER A 38 26.75 28.67 8.38
CA SER A 38 27.34 29.70 9.25
C SER A 38 27.24 29.36 10.75
N GLY A 39 28.00 30.09 11.58
CA GLY A 39 28.04 29.94 13.04
C GLY A 39 28.97 28.82 13.54
N ILE A 40 28.87 28.51 14.85
CA ILE A 40 29.66 27.49 15.57
C ILE A 40 29.49 26.07 14.97
N ASN A 41 28.43 25.86 14.19
CA ASN A 41 28.13 24.58 13.53
C ASN A 41 28.50 24.53 12.05
N LYS A 42 29.19 25.56 11.51
CA LYS A 42 29.65 25.59 10.12
C LYS A 42 30.50 24.33 9.82
N GLY A 43 30.10 23.54 8.84
CA GLY A 43 30.75 22.28 8.46
C GLY A 43 30.17 21.02 9.11
N LYS A 44 29.29 21.15 10.12
CA LYS A 44 28.51 20.00 10.61
C LYS A 44 27.41 19.66 9.62
N THR A 45 27.21 18.36 9.43
CA THR A 45 26.14 17.82 8.60
C THR A 45 25.10 17.20 9.52
N ARG A 46 23.82 17.52 9.31
CA ARG A 46 22.72 16.78 9.93
C ARG A 46 22.04 15.92 8.87
N VAL A 47 22.06 14.61 9.08
CA VAL A 47 21.25 13.65 8.33
C VAL A 47 19.82 13.79 8.85
N ILE A 48 18.90 14.20 7.99
CA ILE A 48 17.50 14.42 8.36
C ILE A 48 16.61 13.52 7.49
N GLY A 49 15.68 12.81 8.15
CA GLY A 49 14.52 12.22 7.51
C GLY A 49 14.74 10.86 6.83
N GLU A 50 15.77 10.11 7.20
CA GLU A 50 15.93 8.73 6.75
C GLU A 50 14.78 7.86 7.26
N ARG A 51 14.11 7.14 6.36
CA ARG A 51 13.05 6.20 6.73
C ARG A 51 13.03 5.02 5.75
N GLN A 52 13.13 3.82 6.31
CA GLN A 52 13.03 2.56 5.55
C GLN A 52 11.62 2.38 4.98
N ALA A 53 11.50 1.76 3.81
CA ALA A 53 10.21 1.34 3.29
C ALA A 53 9.63 0.26 4.19
N SER A 54 8.38 0.43 4.61
CA SER A 54 7.60 -0.70 5.10
C SER A 54 7.17 -1.56 3.89
N LYS A 55 6.48 -2.68 4.08
CA LYS A 55 6.03 -3.56 2.98
C LYS A 55 4.54 -3.32 2.77
N GLY A 56 4.17 -2.53 1.77
CA GLY A 56 2.76 -2.35 1.37
C GLY A 56 2.56 -2.61 -0.12
N LEU A 57 1.34 -3.00 -0.48
CA LEU A 57 1.02 -3.55 -1.79
C LEU A 57 1.16 -2.53 -2.93
N ILE A 58 0.89 -1.25 -2.67
CA ILE A 58 0.79 -0.19 -3.70
C ILE A 58 1.94 0.83 -3.60
N GLY A 59 2.71 0.82 -2.49
CA GLY A 59 3.87 1.70 -2.31
C GLY A 59 3.55 3.20 -2.18
N VAL A 60 2.31 3.56 -1.89
CA VAL A 60 1.86 4.96 -1.72
C VAL A 60 1.53 5.30 -0.28
N SER A 61 1.70 6.56 0.09
CA SER A 61 1.35 7.03 1.43
C SER A 61 -0.16 6.92 1.69
N GLU A 62 -0.55 6.72 2.95
CA GLU A 62 -1.96 6.64 3.35
C GLU A 62 -2.75 7.89 2.93
N LYS A 63 -2.13 9.07 3.02
CA LYS A 63 -2.75 10.32 2.58
C LYS A 63 -3.08 10.31 1.10
N THR A 64 -2.15 9.85 0.27
CA THR A 64 -2.33 9.74 -1.19
C THR A 64 -3.45 8.75 -1.52
N LEU A 65 -3.51 7.64 -0.80
CA LEU A 65 -4.55 6.63 -0.99
C LEU A 65 -5.95 7.18 -0.63
N TRP A 66 -6.07 7.92 0.48
CA TRP A 66 -7.30 8.63 0.82
C TRP A 66 -7.68 9.71 -0.21
N GLU A 67 -6.70 10.39 -0.81
CA GLU A 67 -6.96 11.34 -1.89
C GLU A 67 -7.55 10.64 -3.12
N TRP A 68 -7.03 9.47 -3.52
CA TRP A 68 -7.61 8.70 -4.62
C TRP A 68 -9.01 8.18 -4.31
N VAL A 69 -9.26 7.74 -3.07
CA VAL A 69 -10.61 7.37 -2.62
C VAL A 69 -11.56 8.56 -2.75
N ARG A 70 -11.15 9.77 -2.33
CA ARG A 70 -11.96 10.99 -2.46
C ARG A 70 -12.20 11.41 -3.91
N LYS A 71 -11.23 11.18 -4.79
CA LYS A 71 -11.35 11.42 -6.23
C LYS A 71 -12.19 10.36 -6.95
N GLY A 72 -12.51 9.23 -6.30
CA GLY A 72 -13.17 8.09 -6.92
C GLY A 72 -12.27 7.26 -7.82
N GLU A 73 -10.95 7.48 -7.76
CA GLU A 73 -9.96 6.74 -8.55
C GLU A 73 -9.62 5.39 -7.91
N PHE A 74 -9.90 5.19 -6.63
CA PHE A 74 -9.64 3.96 -5.87
C PHE A 74 -10.94 3.36 -5.36
N PRO A 75 -11.07 2.02 -5.19
CA PRO A 75 -12.27 1.38 -4.69
C PRO A 75 -12.74 1.96 -3.35
N GLN A 76 -14.06 2.03 -3.18
CA GLN A 76 -14.63 2.62 -1.97
C GLN A 76 -14.37 1.74 -0.75
N PRO A 77 -13.97 2.35 0.38
CA PRO A 77 -13.79 1.63 1.63
C PRO A 77 -15.10 1.06 2.17
N ILE A 78 -15.03 -0.16 2.70
CA ILE A 78 -16.11 -0.78 3.48
C ILE A 78 -15.86 -0.50 4.96
N LYS A 79 -16.83 0.11 5.64
CA LYS A 79 -16.79 0.32 7.09
C LYS A 79 -17.34 -0.90 7.81
N LEU A 80 -16.47 -1.63 8.53
CA LEU A 80 -16.89 -2.74 9.39
C LEU A 80 -17.29 -2.26 10.78
N SER A 81 -16.66 -1.18 11.25
CA SER A 81 -16.96 -0.54 12.54
C SER A 81 -16.70 0.97 12.45
N PRO A 82 -17.01 1.76 13.48
CA PRO A 82 -16.73 3.20 13.50
C PRO A 82 -15.26 3.55 13.25
N THR A 83 -14.33 2.64 13.59
CA THR A 83 -12.87 2.84 13.47
C THR A 83 -12.22 1.92 12.43
N ILE A 84 -12.88 0.83 12.03
CA ILE A 84 -12.30 -0.17 11.13
C ILE A 84 -12.84 0.00 9.73
N THR A 85 -11.93 0.33 8.82
CA THR A 85 -12.19 0.47 7.39
C THR A 85 -11.34 -0.54 6.63
N VAL A 86 -11.96 -1.27 5.69
CA VAL A 86 -11.32 -2.33 4.91
C VAL A 86 -11.67 -2.22 3.44
N TRP A 87 -10.87 -2.88 2.60
CA TRP A 87 -11.11 -3.09 1.17
C TRP A 87 -11.10 -4.58 0.86
N ARG A 88 -11.92 -5.00 -0.10
CA ARG A 88 -11.88 -6.38 -0.62
C ARG A 88 -10.67 -6.55 -1.52
N ALA A 89 -10.02 -7.70 -1.44
CA ALA A 89 -8.90 -8.04 -2.32
C ALA A 89 -9.31 -8.05 -3.80
N THR A 90 -10.55 -8.44 -4.10
CA THR A 90 -11.12 -8.46 -5.46
C THR A 90 -11.13 -7.06 -6.06
N ASP A 91 -11.70 -6.08 -5.35
CA ASP A 91 -11.86 -4.71 -5.84
C ASP A 91 -10.49 -4.06 -6.10
N ILE A 92 -9.51 -4.36 -5.25
CA ILE A 92 -8.13 -3.88 -5.42
C ILE A 92 -7.46 -4.54 -6.63
N ALA A 93 -7.66 -5.84 -6.83
CA ALA A 93 -7.11 -6.55 -7.99
C ALA A 93 -7.72 -6.04 -9.31
N GLU A 94 -9.04 -5.80 -9.33
CA GLU A 94 -9.74 -5.22 -10.49
C GLU A 94 -9.27 -3.79 -10.78
N TRP A 95 -9.06 -2.99 -9.72
CA TRP A 95 -8.50 -1.65 -9.84
C TRP A 95 -7.09 -1.67 -10.42
N MET A 96 -6.22 -2.55 -9.90
CA MET A 96 -4.84 -2.69 -10.36
C MET A 96 -4.79 -3.09 -11.84
N LYS A 97 -5.66 -4.03 -12.24
CA LYS A 97 -5.82 -4.42 -13.65
C LYS A 97 -6.30 -3.28 -14.53
N SER A 98 -7.24 -2.47 -14.04
CA SER A 98 -7.74 -1.29 -14.76
C SER A 98 -6.63 -0.27 -15.00
N LYS A 99 -5.73 -0.07 -14.03
CA LYS A 99 -4.58 0.85 -14.16
C LYS A 99 -3.45 0.30 -15.04
N GLU A 100 -3.20 -1.01 -15.04
CA GLU A 100 -2.25 -1.63 -15.96
C GLU A 100 -2.63 -1.40 -17.42
N MET A 101 -3.93 -1.51 -17.74
CA MET A 101 -4.46 -1.24 -19.08
C MET A 101 -4.37 0.25 -19.48
N GLU A 102 -4.32 1.17 -18.52
CA GLU A 102 -4.21 2.61 -18.76
C GLU A 102 -2.77 3.04 -19.03
N CYS A 103 -1.77 2.32 -18.49
CA CYS A 103 -0.35 2.58 -18.71
C CYS A 103 0.23 1.95 -20.00
N SER A 104 -0.53 1.04 -20.64
CA SER A 104 -0.13 0.35 -21.88
C SER A 104 -0.68 0.98 -23.16
N LYS A 105 -1.29 2.17 -23.08
CA LYS A 105 -1.68 2.98 -24.24
C LYS A 105 -0.71 4.13 -24.44
#